data_AF-A0A1H1LY29-F1
#
_entry.id   AF-A0A1H1LY29-F1
#
_cell.length_a   1.000
_cell.length_b   1.000
_cell.length_c   1.000
_cell.angle_alpha   90.00
_cell.angle_beta   90.00
_cell.angle_gamma   90.00
#
_symmetry.space_group_name_H-M   'P 1'
#
loop_
_entity.id
_entity.type
_entity.pdbx_description
1 polymer ?
#
loop_
_entity_poly.entity_id
_entity_poly.type
_entity_poly.pdbx_seq_one_letter_code
_entity_poly.pdbx_strand_id
1 'polypeptide(L)'
;MKGKDWLSISDNTVIKVGNKMIKPEKLEETNKEAGTGYLKINWSAKEVSKDLGDIQIENNNTTAGYGGAYWQYFEDLDKIKDDSESPLSLEKELYLNLPDNKLRKITSNTPIKTGDLVTVRLVVRSEAAMDFVHLKDMRASGFEPTDVLSEYKYQDSTGYFQSTRDAATHFFFDSLKKGVYVLEYTVRANNAGRFSNGITLLESMYAPEFSAHTKGIRVEIKN
;
A
#
# COMPACT_ATOMS: atom_id res chain seq x y z
N MET A 1 -35.64 -34.80 4.84
CA MET A 1 -34.82 -33.76 5.49
C MET A 1 -35.07 -32.44 4.76
N LYS A 2 -35.69 -31.44 5.39
CA LYS A 2 -35.82 -30.10 4.81
C LYS A 2 -34.57 -29.32 5.16
N GLY A 3 -33.82 -28.83 4.16
CA GLY A 3 -32.68 -27.95 4.38
C GLY A 3 -33.16 -26.68 5.09
N LYS A 4 -32.46 -26.27 6.15
CA LYS A 4 -32.68 -24.94 6.75
C LYS A 4 -32.36 -23.90 5.70
N ASP A 5 -33.24 -22.92 5.54
CA ASP A 5 -33.01 -21.77 4.67
C ASP A 5 -31.88 -20.93 5.28
N TRP A 6 -30.71 -20.93 4.63
CA TRP A 6 -29.55 -20.15 5.07
C TRP A 6 -29.66 -18.67 4.67
N LEU A 7 -30.66 -18.31 3.85
CA LEU A 7 -30.89 -16.96 3.35
C LEU A 7 -31.93 -16.21 4.18
N SER A 8 -32.59 -16.86 5.16
CA SER A 8 -33.47 -16.19 6.11
C SER A 8 -32.61 -15.41 7.13
N ILE A 9 -32.12 -14.24 6.73
CA ILE A 9 -31.37 -13.33 7.58
C ILE A 9 -32.36 -12.69 8.55
N SER A 10 -32.44 -13.17 9.79
CA SER A 10 -32.87 -12.33 10.89
C SER A 10 -31.71 -11.40 11.25
N ASP A 11 -31.91 -10.08 11.22
CA ASP A 11 -30.91 -9.06 11.58
C ASP A 11 -30.60 -9.07 13.10
N ASN A 12 -30.15 -10.20 13.66
CA ASN A 12 -29.84 -10.36 15.10
C ASN A 12 -28.35 -10.28 15.42
N THR A 13 -27.49 -9.96 14.44
CA THR A 13 -26.06 -9.72 14.68
C THR A 13 -25.86 -8.35 15.32
N VAL A 14 -25.24 -8.33 16.51
CA VAL A 14 -24.94 -7.10 17.23
C VAL A 14 -23.49 -6.71 16.98
N ILE A 15 -23.28 -5.46 16.54
CA ILE A 15 -21.94 -4.90 16.31
C ILE A 15 -21.74 -3.72 17.26
N LYS A 16 -20.65 -3.75 18.02
CA LYS A 16 -20.20 -2.64 18.88
C LYS A 16 -18.80 -2.22 18.47
N VAL A 17 -18.58 -0.91 18.45
CA VAL A 17 -17.27 -0.29 18.23
C VAL A 17 -16.98 0.59 19.45
N GLY A 18 -15.96 0.22 20.22
CA GLY A 18 -15.76 0.71 21.58
C GLY A 18 -17.00 0.48 22.44
N ASN A 19 -17.39 1.51 23.21
CA ASN A 19 -18.58 1.45 24.07
C ASN A 19 -19.90 1.76 23.34
N LYS A 20 -19.87 1.96 22.02
CA LYS A 20 -21.04 2.37 21.24
C LYS A 20 -21.62 1.19 20.48
N MET A 21 -22.89 0.89 20.74
CA MET A 21 -23.67 0.01 19.88
C MET A 21 -23.90 0.73 18.56
N ILE A 22 -23.45 0.13 17.46
CA ILE A 22 -23.72 0.70 16.15
C ILE A 22 -25.13 0.28 15.74
N LYS A 23 -26.04 1.25 15.77
CA LYS A 23 -27.36 1.09 15.16
C LYS A 23 -27.24 1.37 13.66
N PRO A 24 -27.96 0.64 12.79
CA PRO A 24 -28.00 0.90 11.35
C PRO A 24 -28.50 2.29 10.95
N GLU A 25 -28.92 3.13 11.89
CA GLU A 25 -29.56 4.44 11.64
C GLU A 25 -28.55 5.59 11.42
N LYS A 26 -27.24 5.36 11.58
CA LYS A 26 -26.19 6.32 11.15
C LYS A 26 -25.87 6.24 9.63
N LEU A 27 -26.71 5.54 8.86
CA LEU A 27 -26.64 5.34 7.42
C LEU A 27 -27.50 6.39 6.68
N GLU A 28 -26.99 7.60 6.49
CA GLU A 28 -27.53 8.48 5.44
C GLU A 28 -26.48 8.55 4.31
N GLU A 29 -26.95 8.28 3.09
CA GLU A 29 -26.24 8.24 1.80
C GLU A 29 -25.45 6.98 1.41
N THR A 30 -25.96 5.80 1.73
CA THR A 30 -25.85 4.68 0.78
C THR A 30 -27.14 3.89 0.90
N ASN A 31 -27.94 3.84 -0.17
CA ASN A 31 -29.13 2.99 -0.21
C ASN A 31 -28.77 1.64 0.40
N LYS A 32 -29.42 1.29 1.52
CA LYS A 32 -29.30 -0.04 2.12
C LYS A 32 -29.58 -1.03 1.00
N GLU A 33 -28.55 -1.66 0.45
CA GLU A 33 -28.74 -2.80 -0.42
C GLU A 33 -29.32 -3.90 0.47
N ALA A 34 -30.64 -4.03 0.43
CA ALA A 34 -31.36 -4.98 1.25
C ALA A 34 -30.74 -6.37 1.05
N GLY A 35 -30.17 -6.94 2.12
CA GLY A 35 -29.63 -8.30 2.13
C GLY A 35 -28.11 -8.46 2.16
N THR A 36 -27.30 -7.39 2.04
CA THR A 36 -25.83 -7.54 2.04
C THR A 36 -25.15 -7.44 3.41
N GLY A 37 -25.86 -6.93 4.44
CA GLY A 37 -25.29 -6.75 5.78
C GLY A 37 -24.17 -5.71 5.85
N TYR A 38 -23.97 -4.91 4.80
CA TYR A 38 -22.92 -3.90 4.72
C TYR A 38 -23.23 -2.70 5.64
N LEU A 39 -22.24 -2.30 6.45
CA LEU A 39 -22.31 -1.16 7.37
C LEU A 39 -21.05 -0.32 7.18
N LYS A 40 -21.24 0.96 6.82
CA LYS A 40 -20.17 1.96 6.75
C LYS A 40 -20.46 3.10 7.70
N ILE A 41 -19.45 3.51 8.46
CA ILE A 41 -19.52 4.61 9.42
C ILE A 41 -18.33 5.51 9.16
N ASN A 42 -18.58 6.82 9.12
CA ASN A 42 -17.53 7.82 9.07
C ASN A 42 -17.43 8.50 10.43
N TRP A 43 -16.20 8.62 10.94
CA TRP A 43 -15.90 9.36 12.17
C TRP A 43 -15.10 10.61 11.83
N SER A 44 -15.41 11.73 12.48
CA SER A 44 -14.56 12.91 12.44
C SER A 44 -13.32 12.72 13.32
N ALA A 45 -12.25 13.47 13.06
CA ALA A 45 -10.99 13.35 13.81
C ALA A 45 -11.15 13.49 15.34
N LYS A 46 -12.11 14.29 15.81
CA LYS A 46 -12.38 14.48 17.25
C LYS A 46 -13.12 13.31 17.88
N GLU A 47 -13.78 12.48 17.10
CA GLU A 47 -14.49 11.29 17.56
C GLU A 47 -13.57 10.06 17.61
N VAL A 48 -12.41 10.11 16.94
CA VAL A 48 -11.45 9.00 16.92
C VAL A 48 -10.69 8.93 18.24
N SER A 49 -10.83 7.80 18.91
CA SER A 49 -10.18 7.50 20.19
C SER A 49 -9.78 6.03 20.25
N LYS A 50 -8.89 5.67 21.19
CA LYS A 50 -8.30 4.33 21.29
C LYS A 50 -9.34 3.21 21.46
N ASP A 51 -10.48 3.51 22.10
CA ASP A 51 -11.60 2.58 22.29
C ASP A 51 -12.28 2.18 20.98
N LEU A 52 -12.19 2.98 19.91
CA LEU A 52 -12.73 2.58 18.60
C LEU A 52 -11.96 1.42 17.95
N GLY A 53 -10.77 1.09 18.45
CA GLY A 53 -10.02 -0.09 18.03
C GLY A 53 -10.59 -1.41 18.57
N ASP A 54 -11.52 -1.36 19.53
CA ASP A 54 -12.21 -2.54 20.06
C ASP A 54 -13.51 -2.78 19.28
N ILE A 55 -13.55 -3.86 18.51
CA ILE A 55 -14.71 -4.24 17.70
C ILE A 55 -15.27 -5.55 18.24
N GLN A 56 -16.49 -5.52 18.78
CA GLN A 56 -17.19 -6.70 19.26
C GLN A 56 -18.32 -7.06 18.30
N ILE A 57 -18.32 -8.31 17.83
CA ILE A 57 -19.35 -8.88 16.96
C ILE A 57 -19.98 -10.07 17.68
N GLU A 58 -21.30 -10.03 17.85
CA GLU A 58 -22.08 -11.10 18.49
C GLU A 58 -23.14 -11.59 17.52
N ASN A 59 -22.99 -12.83 17.04
CA ASN A 59 -23.95 -13.46 16.14
C ASN A 59 -25.02 -14.23 16.94
N ASN A 60 -26.21 -13.65 17.07
CA ASN A 60 -27.36 -14.29 17.73
C ASN A 60 -28.24 -15.10 16.77
N ASN A 61 -27.80 -15.33 15.53
CA ASN A 61 -28.53 -16.15 14.57
C ASN A 61 -28.24 -17.64 14.77
N THR A 62 -29.13 -18.48 14.23
CA THR A 62 -28.94 -19.94 14.22
C THR A 62 -28.04 -20.42 13.07
N THR A 63 -27.57 -19.50 12.22
CA THR A 63 -26.70 -19.72 11.07
C THR A 63 -25.37 -19.00 11.26
N ALA A 64 -24.30 -19.51 10.64
CA ALA A 64 -22.99 -18.85 10.64
C ALA A 64 -23.02 -17.59 9.76
N GLY A 65 -22.32 -16.54 10.19
CA GLY A 65 -22.11 -15.32 9.41
C GLY A 65 -20.64 -15.21 8.98
N TYR A 66 -20.41 -14.61 7.81
CA TYR A 66 -19.08 -14.30 7.29
C TYR A 66 -19.02 -12.80 6.98
N GLY A 67 -17.88 -12.18 7.24
CA GLY A 67 -17.68 -10.74 7.00
C GLY A 67 -16.27 -10.28 7.35
N GLY A 68 -16.02 -8.99 7.17
CA GLY A 68 -14.76 -8.33 7.51
C GLY A 68 -15.00 -6.93 8.06
N ALA A 69 -14.08 -6.47 8.91
CA ALA A 69 -14.06 -5.10 9.41
C ALA A 69 -12.90 -4.35 8.77
N TYR A 70 -13.18 -3.15 8.25
CA TYR A 70 -12.19 -2.33 7.56
C TYR A 70 -12.11 -0.95 8.23
N TRP A 71 -10.90 -0.53 8.60
CA TRP A 71 -10.63 0.80 9.15
C TRP A 71 -9.82 1.60 8.14
N GLN A 72 -10.35 2.73 7.69
CA GLN A 72 -9.74 3.57 6.65
C GLN A 72 -9.58 5.00 7.14
N TYR A 73 -8.42 5.59 6.88
CA TYR A 73 -8.12 6.98 7.21
C TYR A 73 -7.09 7.54 6.24
N PHE A 74 -7.03 8.88 6.15
CA PHE A 74 -5.94 9.56 5.45
C PHE A 74 -4.81 9.85 6.43
N GLU A 75 -3.57 9.69 5.96
CA GLU A 75 -2.37 10.01 6.72
C GLU A 75 -1.37 10.75 5.83
N ASP A 76 -0.54 11.57 6.45
CA ASP A 76 0.61 12.16 5.79
C ASP A 76 1.62 11.06 5.46
N LEU A 77 2.09 11.01 4.21
CA LEU A 77 3.06 9.98 3.75
C LEU A 77 4.27 9.87 4.68
N ASP A 78 4.73 11.00 5.24
CA ASP A 78 5.88 11.07 6.13
C ASP A 78 5.66 10.39 7.50
N LYS A 79 4.40 10.12 7.88
CA LYS A 79 4.05 9.42 9.12
C LYS A 79 3.77 7.93 8.92
N ILE A 80 3.72 7.47 7.67
CA ILE A 80 3.55 6.05 7.36
C ILE A 80 4.79 5.30 7.85
N LYS A 81 4.55 4.30 8.71
CA LYS A 81 5.58 3.39 9.22
C LYS A 81 5.84 2.27 8.21
N ASP A 82 6.94 1.57 8.35
CA ASP A 82 7.16 0.34 7.60
C ASP A 82 6.18 -0.74 8.04
N ASP A 83 5.71 -1.53 7.07
CA ASP A 83 4.99 -2.76 7.28
C ASP A 83 5.69 -3.89 6.52
N SER A 84 6.08 -4.90 7.27
CA SER A 84 6.82 -6.09 6.81
C SER A 84 6.39 -7.35 7.56
N GLU A 85 5.17 -7.36 8.12
CA GLU A 85 4.65 -8.51 8.88
C GLU A 85 4.12 -9.64 7.98
N SER A 86 3.93 -9.36 6.69
CA SER A 86 3.51 -10.29 5.64
C SER A 86 4.68 -11.17 5.14
N PRO A 87 4.40 -12.30 4.43
CA PRO A 87 5.41 -13.03 3.64
C PRO A 87 6.09 -12.21 2.53
N LEU A 88 5.72 -10.94 2.37
CA LEU A 88 6.32 -9.96 1.48
C LEU A 88 7.05 -8.89 2.31
N SER A 89 8.19 -8.41 1.83
CA SER A 89 8.86 -7.26 2.41
C SER A 89 9.53 -6.38 1.36
N LEU A 90 9.69 -5.10 1.69
CA LEU A 90 10.26 -4.08 0.81
C LEU A 90 11.26 -3.18 1.52
N GLU A 91 12.34 -2.84 0.83
CA GLU A 91 13.23 -1.75 1.22
C GLU A 91 13.42 -0.80 0.04
N LYS A 92 13.37 0.51 0.29
CA LYS A 92 13.64 1.55 -0.71
C LYS A 92 14.91 2.31 -0.33
N GLU A 93 15.83 2.38 -1.27
CA GLU A 93 17.07 3.13 -1.14
C GLU A 93 17.27 4.05 -2.34
N LEU A 94 17.93 5.19 -2.12
CA LEU A 94 18.27 6.14 -3.16
C LEU A 94 19.78 6.26 -3.28
N TYR A 95 20.28 6.27 -4.50
CA TYR A 95 21.69 6.40 -4.83
C TYR A 95 21.92 7.50 -5.85
N LEU A 96 22.96 8.31 -5.64
CA LEU A 96 23.46 9.24 -6.65
C LEU A 96 24.32 8.50 -7.67
N ASN A 97 24.06 8.73 -8.96
CA ASN A 97 24.87 8.19 -10.06
C ASN A 97 26.10 9.07 -10.28
N LEU A 98 27.29 8.50 -10.10
CA LEU A 98 28.55 9.19 -10.32
C LEU A 98 29.08 8.96 -11.75
N PRO A 99 29.97 9.84 -12.27
CA PRO A 99 30.49 9.74 -13.64
C PRO A 99 31.21 8.43 -13.99
N ASP A 100 31.70 7.70 -12.99
CA ASP A 100 32.40 6.42 -13.13
C ASP A 100 31.48 5.20 -12.99
N ASN A 101 30.17 5.38 -13.23
CA ASN A 101 29.12 4.38 -13.01
C ASN A 101 29.04 3.84 -11.57
N LYS A 102 29.64 4.55 -10.61
CA LYS A 102 29.50 4.19 -9.19
C LYS A 102 28.23 4.79 -8.62
N LEU A 103 27.62 4.04 -7.72
CA LEU A 103 26.48 4.46 -6.94
C LEU A 103 26.94 4.92 -5.56
N ARG A 104 26.49 6.10 -5.13
CA ARG A 104 26.70 6.59 -3.77
C ARG A 104 25.38 6.73 -3.04
N LYS A 105 25.20 5.99 -1.94
CA LYS A 105 23.97 6.04 -1.16
C LYS A 105 23.67 7.47 -0.70
N ILE A 106 22.44 7.92 -0.95
CA ILE A 106 21.97 9.23 -0.53
C ILE A 106 21.64 9.17 0.96
N THR A 107 22.18 10.14 1.70
CA THR A 107 22.00 10.31 3.15
C THR A 107 21.85 11.81 3.43
N SER A 108 21.63 12.20 4.70
CA SER A 108 21.64 13.61 5.10
C SER A 108 22.94 14.34 4.73
N ASN A 109 24.04 13.60 4.58
CA ASN A 109 25.37 14.14 4.27
C ASN A 109 25.68 14.10 2.77
N THR A 110 24.76 13.62 1.94
CA THR A 110 24.95 13.46 0.49
C THR A 110 23.79 14.16 -0.23
N PRO A 111 23.83 15.50 -0.34
CA PRO A 111 22.71 16.25 -0.90
C PRO A 111 22.56 15.95 -2.38
N ILE A 112 21.32 15.86 -2.83
CA ILE A 112 20.96 15.79 -4.24
C ILE A 112 20.97 17.21 -4.79
N LYS A 113 21.49 17.41 -6.00
CA LYS A 113 21.39 18.69 -6.72
C LYS A 113 20.50 18.55 -7.95
N THR A 114 19.93 19.66 -8.39
CA THR A 114 19.23 19.72 -9.67
C THR A 114 20.14 19.24 -10.80
N GLY A 115 19.60 18.39 -11.68
CA GLY A 115 20.31 17.77 -12.79
C GLY A 115 20.91 16.40 -12.48
N ASP A 116 21.11 16.06 -11.20
CA ASP A 116 21.65 14.77 -10.78
C ASP A 116 20.77 13.61 -11.25
N LEU A 117 21.42 12.52 -11.63
CA LEU A 117 20.76 11.23 -11.85
C LEU A 117 20.76 10.45 -10.55
N VAL A 118 19.57 9.99 -10.16
CA VAL A 118 19.34 9.24 -8.93
C VAL A 118 18.81 7.86 -9.30
N THR A 119 19.50 6.82 -8.86
CA THR A 119 19.00 5.44 -8.93
C THR A 119 18.12 5.17 -7.72
N VAL A 120 16.86 4.82 -7.98
CA VAL A 120 15.96 4.23 -6.99
C VAL A 120 16.22 2.73 -6.99
N ARG A 121 16.57 2.18 -5.83
CA ARG A 121 16.76 0.74 -5.61
C ARG A 121 15.65 0.23 -4.70
N LEU A 122 14.95 -0.79 -5.17
CA LEU A 122 13.90 -1.49 -4.45
C LEU A 122 14.37 -2.91 -4.18
N VAL A 123 14.50 -3.28 -2.90
CA VAL A 123 14.80 -4.65 -2.49
C VAL A 123 13.49 -5.32 -2.13
N VAL A 124 13.05 -6.22 -3.00
CA VAL A 124 11.82 -7.00 -2.87
C VAL A 124 12.16 -8.35 -2.28
N ARG A 125 11.50 -8.75 -1.19
CA ARG A 125 11.63 -10.10 -0.64
C ARG A 125 10.27 -10.77 -0.63
N SER A 126 10.26 -12.05 -1.00
CA SER A 126 9.07 -12.88 -0.94
C SER A 126 9.43 -14.24 -0.35
N GLU A 127 8.72 -14.64 0.70
CA GLU A 127 8.94 -15.91 1.40
C GLU A 127 8.17 -17.08 0.77
N ALA A 128 7.22 -16.79 -0.12
CA ALA A 128 6.38 -17.75 -0.82
C ALA A 128 6.14 -17.32 -2.28
N ALA A 129 5.96 -18.27 -3.19
CA ALA A 129 5.59 -17.92 -4.56
C ALA A 129 4.17 -17.33 -4.59
N MET A 130 3.99 -16.24 -5.31
CA MET A 130 2.72 -15.53 -5.46
C MET A 130 2.52 -15.11 -6.91
N ASP A 131 1.30 -15.19 -7.41
CA ASP A 131 0.94 -14.73 -8.75
C ASP A 131 0.23 -13.38 -8.70
N PHE A 132 0.35 -12.62 -9.78
CA PHE A 132 -0.29 -11.30 -9.95
C PHE A 132 0.02 -10.34 -8.81
N VAL A 133 1.31 -10.11 -8.59
CA VAL A 133 1.80 -9.15 -7.59
C VAL A 133 1.99 -7.80 -8.26
N HIS A 134 1.56 -6.74 -7.58
CA HIS A 134 1.75 -5.36 -8.03
C HIS A 134 2.68 -4.63 -7.05
N LEU A 135 3.77 -4.08 -7.57
CA LEU A 135 4.59 -3.10 -6.87
C LEU A 135 4.28 -1.71 -7.41
N LYS A 136 3.97 -0.78 -6.51
CA LYS A 136 3.79 0.65 -6.78
C LYS A 136 4.82 1.44 -6.00
N ASP A 137 5.79 2.03 -6.70
CA ASP A 137 6.72 2.97 -6.08
C ASP A 137 6.33 4.41 -6.34
N MET A 138 5.93 5.13 -5.29
CA MET A 138 5.68 6.56 -5.38
C MET A 138 6.98 7.33 -5.56
N ARG A 139 6.92 8.47 -6.25
CA ARG A 139 8.08 9.30 -6.54
C ARG A 139 7.88 10.72 -5.99
N ALA A 140 8.94 11.31 -5.45
CA ALA A 140 8.94 12.72 -5.09
C ALA A 140 8.69 13.60 -6.32
N SER A 141 7.87 14.64 -6.19
CA SER A 141 7.57 15.58 -7.28
C SER A 141 8.78 16.40 -7.76
N GLY A 142 9.89 16.36 -7.02
CA GLY A 142 11.17 16.91 -7.45
C GLY A 142 11.92 16.02 -8.46
N PHE A 143 11.48 14.78 -8.68
CA PHE A 143 12.10 13.82 -9.59
C PHE A 143 11.27 13.59 -10.85
N GLU A 144 11.96 13.57 -11.99
CA GLU A 144 11.41 13.18 -13.30
C GLU A 144 11.94 11.79 -13.69
N PRO A 145 11.08 10.88 -14.20
CA PRO A 145 11.57 9.61 -14.71
C PRO A 145 12.43 9.82 -15.96
N THR A 146 13.51 9.03 -16.07
CA THR A 146 14.35 9.05 -17.29
C THR A 146 13.81 8.19 -18.43
N ASP A 147 12.90 7.26 -18.08
CA ASP A 147 12.24 6.35 -19.01
C ASP A 147 10.73 6.33 -18.73
N VAL A 148 9.95 6.61 -19.77
CA VAL A 148 8.49 6.73 -19.74
C VAL A 148 7.80 5.62 -20.54
N LEU A 149 8.55 4.76 -21.23
CA LEU A 149 7.97 3.68 -22.01
C LEU A 149 7.51 2.57 -21.08
N SER A 150 6.31 2.05 -21.37
CA SER A 150 5.81 0.86 -20.67
C SER A 150 6.25 -0.37 -21.44
N GLU A 151 6.99 -1.26 -20.79
CA GLU A 151 7.56 -2.44 -21.42
C GLU A 151 7.78 -3.58 -20.42
N TYR A 152 7.95 -4.79 -20.95
CA TYR A 152 8.35 -5.92 -20.14
C TYR A 152 9.87 -5.88 -19.92
N LYS A 153 10.29 -5.94 -18.65
CA LYS A 153 11.68 -5.94 -18.24
C LYS A 153 12.02 -7.21 -17.48
N TYR A 154 13.30 -7.56 -17.49
CA TYR A 154 13.85 -8.67 -16.72
C TYR A 154 15.06 -8.18 -15.96
N GLN A 155 14.99 -8.18 -14.64
CA GLN A 155 16.07 -7.74 -13.74
C GLN A 155 16.18 -8.71 -12.57
N ASP A 156 17.41 -9.00 -12.17
CA ASP A 156 17.71 -9.87 -11.02
C ASP A 156 16.91 -11.18 -10.99
N SER A 157 16.83 -11.86 -12.14
CA SER A 157 16.12 -13.13 -12.30
C SER A 157 14.58 -13.09 -12.10
N THR A 158 13.97 -11.90 -12.17
CA THR A 158 12.52 -11.73 -12.20
C THR A 158 12.08 -10.90 -13.40
N GLY A 159 10.95 -11.29 -14.00
CA GLY A 159 10.32 -10.59 -15.11
C GLY A 159 9.09 -9.83 -14.65
N TYR A 160 8.91 -8.61 -15.16
CA TYR A 160 7.80 -7.75 -14.81
C TYR A 160 7.45 -6.78 -15.94
N PHE A 161 6.19 -6.39 -16.03
CA PHE A 161 5.79 -5.28 -16.86
C PHE A 161 5.95 -3.97 -16.08
N GLN A 162 6.77 -3.05 -16.58
CA GLN A 162 6.96 -1.74 -15.96
C GLN A 162 6.07 -0.70 -16.65
N SER A 163 5.37 0.13 -15.86
CA SER A 163 4.66 1.30 -16.37
C SER A 163 4.95 2.52 -15.52
N THR A 164 5.61 3.52 -16.12
CA THR A 164 5.89 4.79 -15.47
C THR A 164 4.71 5.74 -15.65
N ARG A 165 4.17 6.28 -14.55
CA ARG A 165 3.13 7.31 -14.53
C ARG A 165 3.62 8.54 -13.77
N ASP A 166 2.81 9.60 -13.74
CA ASP A 166 3.19 10.90 -13.17
C ASP A 166 3.58 10.81 -11.69
N ALA A 167 2.80 10.09 -10.89
CA ALA A 167 3.01 10.00 -9.44
C ALA A 167 3.83 8.79 -8.98
N ALA A 168 3.94 7.75 -9.81
CA ALA A 168 4.52 6.47 -9.41
C ALA A 168 5.07 5.66 -10.60
N THR A 169 6.01 4.77 -10.30
CA THR A 169 6.45 3.70 -11.20
C THR A 169 5.79 2.40 -10.76
N HIS A 170 5.14 1.70 -11.69
CA HIS A 170 4.41 0.47 -11.43
C HIS A 170 5.17 -0.73 -12.02
N PHE A 171 5.18 -1.84 -11.29
CA PHE A 171 5.78 -3.10 -11.69
C PHE A 171 4.74 -4.19 -11.48
N PHE A 172 4.36 -4.86 -12.55
CA PHE A 172 3.36 -5.93 -12.52
C PHE A 172 4.07 -7.27 -12.76
N PHE A 173 4.00 -8.16 -11.78
CA PHE A 173 4.59 -9.49 -11.83
C PHE A 173 3.47 -10.50 -12.10
N ASP A 174 3.57 -11.24 -13.20
CA ASP A 174 2.67 -12.38 -13.44
C ASP A 174 2.89 -13.46 -12.38
N SER A 175 4.16 -13.71 -12.05
CA SER A 175 4.56 -14.62 -10.98
C SER A 175 5.84 -14.14 -10.30
N LEU A 176 5.76 -13.93 -8.98
CA LEU A 176 6.88 -13.60 -8.11
C LEU A 176 7.22 -14.84 -7.29
N LYS A 177 8.34 -15.50 -7.63
CA LYS A 177 8.79 -16.67 -6.89
C LYS A 177 9.32 -16.27 -5.51
N LYS A 178 9.48 -17.26 -4.63
CA LYS A 178 10.22 -17.10 -3.38
C LYS A 178 11.65 -16.65 -3.70
N GLY A 179 12.10 -15.57 -3.07
CA GLY A 179 13.44 -15.02 -3.31
C GLY A 179 13.62 -13.59 -2.82
N VAL A 180 14.77 -13.03 -3.17
CA VAL A 180 15.11 -11.62 -2.97
C VAL A 180 15.49 -11.06 -4.33
N TYR A 181 14.94 -9.91 -4.68
CA TYR A 181 15.10 -9.27 -5.98
C TYR A 181 15.47 -7.80 -5.78
N VAL A 182 16.47 -7.34 -6.52
CA VAL A 182 16.89 -5.94 -6.54
C VAL A 182 16.45 -5.30 -7.85
N LEU A 183 15.46 -4.42 -7.76
CA LEU A 183 14.93 -3.68 -8.88
C LEU A 183 15.45 -2.25 -8.85
N GLU A 184 15.92 -1.75 -9.99
CA GLU A 184 16.52 -0.42 -10.08
C GLU A 184 15.97 0.34 -11.29
N TYR A 185 15.69 1.62 -11.08
CA TYR A 185 15.41 2.54 -12.17
C TYR A 185 15.96 3.94 -11.85
N THR A 186 16.25 4.70 -12.90
CA THR A 186 16.87 6.03 -12.76
C THR A 186 15.83 7.13 -12.93
N VAL A 187 15.90 8.12 -12.04
CA VAL A 187 15.18 9.39 -12.13
C VAL A 187 16.17 10.55 -12.18
N ARG A 188 15.73 11.70 -12.66
CA ARG A 188 16.50 12.94 -12.68
C ARG A 188 15.94 13.92 -11.66
N ALA A 189 16.80 14.53 -10.86
CA ALA A 189 16.42 15.66 -10.01
C ALA A 189 16.14 16.90 -10.87
N ASN A 190 14.91 17.42 -10.80
CA ASN A 190 14.44 18.50 -11.67
C ASN A 190 14.14 19.79 -10.90
N ASN A 191 13.41 19.71 -9.80
CA ASN A 191 13.04 20.88 -8.99
C ASN A 191 13.76 20.87 -7.64
N ALA A 192 14.37 21.99 -7.27
CA ALA A 192 14.92 22.17 -5.93
C ALA A 192 13.81 22.34 -4.89
N GLY A 193 14.02 21.81 -3.69
CA GLY A 193 13.03 21.83 -2.61
C GLY A 193 13.09 20.61 -1.70
N ARG A 194 12.14 20.54 -0.77
CA ARG A 194 11.99 19.42 0.18
C ARG A 194 10.69 18.68 -0.12
N PHE A 195 10.81 17.45 -0.58
CA PHE A 195 9.68 16.66 -1.09
C PHE A 195 9.47 15.41 -0.24
N SER A 196 8.22 14.98 -0.13
CA SER A 196 7.92 13.60 0.28
C SER A 196 8.19 12.69 -0.91
N ASN A 197 8.96 11.63 -0.70
CA ASN A 197 9.26 10.62 -1.71
C ASN A 197 8.35 9.38 -1.56
N GLY A 198 7.21 9.58 -0.90
CA GLY A 198 6.13 8.62 -0.73
C GLY A 198 6.58 7.29 -0.13
N ILE A 199 5.77 6.27 -0.40
CA ILE A 199 6.03 4.88 -0.02
C ILE A 199 6.14 4.00 -1.26
N THR A 200 6.79 2.86 -1.09
CA THR A 200 6.67 1.73 -1.99
C THR A 200 5.68 0.74 -1.40
N LEU A 201 4.68 0.33 -2.17
CA LEU A 201 3.71 -0.70 -1.83
C LEU A 201 3.93 -1.93 -2.70
N LEU A 202 3.90 -3.12 -2.12
CA LEU A 202 3.90 -4.40 -2.82
C LEU A 202 2.70 -5.19 -2.31
N GLU A 203 1.82 -5.62 -3.20
CA GLU A 203 0.59 -6.32 -2.82
C GLU A 203 0.21 -7.40 -3.84
N SER A 204 -0.38 -8.50 -3.37
CA SER A 204 -1.07 -9.41 -4.27
C SER A 204 -2.41 -8.82 -4.69
N MET A 205 -2.70 -8.85 -5.99
CA MET A 205 -3.97 -8.35 -6.53
C MET A 205 -5.17 -9.22 -6.12
N TYR A 206 -4.94 -10.48 -5.73
CA TYR A 206 -6.00 -11.44 -5.38
C TYR A 206 -6.01 -11.84 -3.90
N ALA A 207 -4.98 -11.48 -3.13
CA ALA A 207 -4.91 -11.67 -1.69
C ALA A 207 -4.27 -10.42 -1.03
N PRO A 208 -4.99 -9.29 -0.92
CA PRO A 208 -4.45 -8.02 -0.44
C PRO A 208 -3.91 -8.05 0.99
N GLU A 209 -4.32 -9.03 1.80
CA GLU A 209 -3.72 -9.35 3.10
C GLU A 209 -2.23 -9.69 3.00
N PHE A 210 -1.78 -10.17 1.83
CA PHE A 210 -0.37 -10.29 1.49
C PHE A 210 0.09 -9.00 0.82
N SER A 211 0.43 -8.04 1.65
CA SER A 211 1.02 -6.77 1.22
C SER A 211 2.14 -6.35 2.16
N ALA A 212 2.98 -5.43 1.69
CA ALA A 212 4.04 -4.81 2.46
C ALA A 212 4.27 -3.40 1.94
N HIS A 213 4.69 -2.49 2.81
CA HIS A 213 5.06 -1.16 2.36
C HIS A 213 6.22 -0.57 3.14
N THR A 214 6.99 0.28 2.47
CA THR A 214 8.05 1.04 3.14
C THR A 214 7.45 2.16 3.99
N LYS A 215 8.21 2.64 4.97
CA LYS A 215 7.96 3.94 5.57
C LYS A 215 8.07 5.08 4.56
N GLY A 216 7.45 6.20 4.87
CA GLY A 216 7.66 7.45 4.13
C GLY A 216 9.09 7.97 4.30
N ILE A 217 9.67 8.46 3.21
CA ILE A 217 10.98 9.14 3.24
C ILE A 217 10.91 10.53 2.60
N ARG A 218 11.64 11.50 3.16
CA ARG A 218 11.80 12.83 2.55
C ARG A 218 13.12 12.94 1.81
N VAL A 219 13.11 13.73 0.74
CA VAL A 219 14.29 14.08 -0.03
C VAL A 219 14.44 15.59 -0.11
N GLU A 220 15.67 16.07 -0.07
CA GLU A 220 16.02 17.47 -0.30
C GLU A 220 16.87 17.56 -1.56
N ILE A 221 16.41 18.38 -2.50
CA ILE A 221 17.11 18.71 -3.75
C ILE A 221 17.56 20.16 -3.64
N LYS A 222 18.85 20.39 -3.81
CA LYS A 222 19.49 21.71 -3.77
C LYS A 222 19.69 22.24 -5.18
N ASN A 223 19.86 23.55 -5.29
CA ASN A 223 20.35 24.19 -6.52
C ASN A 223 21.80 23.81 -6.81
#